data_AF-A0A8A4TDW5-F1
#
_entry.id   AF-A0A8A4TDW5-F1
#
_cell.length_a   1.000
_cell.length_b   1.000
_cell.length_c   1.000
_cell.angle_alpha   90.00
_cell.angle_beta   90.00
_cell.angle_gamma   90.00
#
_symmetry.space_group_name_H-M   'P 1'
#
loop_
_entity.id
_entity.type
_entity.pdbx_description
1 polymer ?
#
loop_
_entity_poly.entity_id
_entity_poly.type
_entity_poly.pdbx_seq_one_letter_code
_entity_poly.pdbx_strand_id
1 'polypeptide(L)'
;MTERDPEKNRDDRATPDSVDGPITPELLLEVLKSTDPKEGPLEGPAAPGSGGGLPPDFSDLSALDRIKARRQARRLSPEARQVLLAASEDVLLKYLLEVDYPDWDLIREHEAFTEKWVVLFLQRSRAISSEAVQDIYRHRILRRDYHICRAIVRCRFAPQGVAMNLVPRLRWVDLMQSLRLPYLSGAVKFRIEKQVMEVLPKLALGQKIALAKQAPRALVRHLRMDPDPKVMRALLQNHYFTHDDAMFLANYGEIPAQILGVLASHPRWNHFKDIKLSLLRNAKTPRGALMGLTKGMTEYDFKQVLRDPRVPVYTRRLIERIMEERFFDGKRRDRLAAKANSGLAKKGLASKKKGSHKPSGF
;
A
#
# COMPACT_ATOMS: atom_id res chain seq x y z
N MET A 1 -21.96 31.37 -87.91
CA MET A 1 -21.86 29.93 -88.19
C MET A 1 -21.18 29.31 -86.96
N THR A 2 -21.82 28.52 -86.09
CA THR A 2 -22.31 27.13 -86.30
C THR A 2 -21.15 26.25 -86.80
N GLU A 3 -20.57 25.25 -86.14
CA GLU A 3 -20.88 24.36 -84.99
C GLU A 3 -19.52 23.84 -84.40
N ARG A 4 -19.37 23.00 -83.34
CA ARG A 4 -20.21 22.27 -82.35
C ARG A 4 -19.29 21.86 -81.17
N ASP A 5 -19.83 21.59 -79.97
CA ASP A 5 -19.13 20.76 -78.96
C ASP A 5 -19.10 19.27 -79.35
N PRO A 6 -18.12 18.50 -78.85
CA PRO A 6 -18.54 17.39 -77.98
C PRO A 6 -17.62 17.12 -76.77
N GLU A 7 -18.24 16.76 -75.64
CA GLU A 7 -17.58 16.09 -74.52
C GLU A 7 -17.05 14.69 -74.91
N LYS A 8 -15.85 14.31 -74.43
CA LYS A 8 -15.70 13.11 -73.56
C LYS A 8 -14.28 12.90 -73.00
N ASN A 9 -14.18 13.11 -71.70
CA ASN A 9 -13.65 12.18 -70.69
C ASN A 9 -12.57 11.15 -71.09
N ARG A 10 -11.38 11.26 -70.47
CA ARG A 10 -10.52 10.12 -70.11
C ARG A 10 -9.49 10.51 -69.04
N ASP A 11 -9.35 9.66 -68.03
CA ASP A 11 -8.31 9.75 -67.00
C ASP A 11 -6.91 9.57 -67.58
N ASP A 12 -5.94 10.35 -67.11
CA ASP A 12 -4.53 9.93 -67.13
C ASP A 12 -3.74 10.50 -65.93
N ARG A 13 -3.58 9.63 -64.93
CA ARG A 13 -2.38 9.43 -64.09
C ARG A 13 -1.53 10.67 -63.74
N ALA A 14 -1.81 11.27 -62.59
CA ALA A 14 -0.79 12.04 -61.88
C ALA A 14 0.29 11.10 -61.33
N THR A 15 1.54 11.32 -61.72
CA THR A 15 2.73 10.76 -61.07
C THR A 15 2.91 11.39 -59.67
N PRO A 16 3.25 10.61 -58.62
CA PRO A 16 3.61 11.18 -57.33
C PRO A 16 5.05 11.74 -57.41
N ASP A 17 5.16 13.05 -57.60
CA ASP A 17 6.44 13.75 -57.55
C ASP A 17 7.07 13.75 -56.15
N SER A 18 8.39 13.95 -56.14
CA SER A 18 9.29 13.96 -54.98
C SER A 18 8.76 14.68 -53.73
N VAL A 19 8.77 14.00 -52.59
CA VAL A 19 8.59 14.59 -51.25
C VAL A 19 9.96 14.87 -50.62
N ASP A 20 10.73 15.76 -51.25
CA ASP A 20 11.96 16.32 -50.67
C ASP A 20 11.64 17.63 -49.93
N GLY A 21 11.17 17.48 -48.69
CA GLY A 21 10.96 18.58 -47.75
C GLY A 21 11.46 18.18 -46.35
N PRO A 22 11.95 19.13 -45.53
CA PRO A 22 12.43 18.81 -44.20
C PRO A 22 11.28 18.22 -43.36
N ILE A 23 11.42 16.94 -42.98
CA ILE A 23 10.39 16.20 -42.26
C ILE A 23 10.12 16.90 -40.92
N THR A 24 8.98 17.58 -40.82
CA THR A 24 8.60 18.28 -39.60
C THR A 24 8.29 17.26 -38.49
N PRO A 25 8.58 17.58 -37.22
CA PRO A 25 8.30 16.67 -36.11
C PRO A 25 6.81 16.35 -35.95
N GLU A 26 5.93 17.16 -36.54
CA GLU A 26 4.48 16.93 -36.58
C GLU A 26 4.12 15.83 -37.59
N LEU A 27 4.66 15.87 -38.81
CA LEU A 27 4.52 14.79 -39.81
C LEU A 27 5.09 13.46 -39.30
N LEU A 28 6.23 13.48 -38.60
CA LEU A 28 6.78 12.29 -37.92
C LEU A 28 5.79 11.67 -36.93
N LEU A 29 5.21 12.50 -36.05
CA LEU A 29 4.25 12.01 -35.06
C LEU A 29 2.95 11.52 -35.71
N GLU A 30 2.53 12.12 -36.82
CA GLU A 30 1.35 11.70 -37.58
C GLU A 30 1.58 10.36 -38.30
N VAL A 31 2.74 10.19 -38.94
CA VAL A 31 3.18 8.90 -39.53
C VAL A 31 3.30 7.82 -38.45
N LEU A 32 3.93 8.12 -37.30
CA LEU A 32 4.05 7.16 -36.19
C LEU A 32 2.67 6.74 -35.63
N LYS A 33 1.73 7.67 -35.50
CA LYS A 33 0.34 7.38 -35.11
C LYS A 33 -0.42 6.58 -36.18
N SER A 34 -0.07 6.75 -37.47
CA SER A 34 -0.64 5.95 -38.55
C SER A 34 -0.10 4.50 -38.60
N THR A 35 1.10 4.26 -38.04
CA THR A 35 1.72 2.92 -37.96
C THR A 35 1.31 2.09 -36.76
N ASP A 36 0.62 2.67 -35.77
CA ASP A 36 -0.11 1.87 -34.79
C ASP A 36 -1.27 1.14 -35.51
N PRO A 37 -1.36 -0.20 -35.46
CA PRO A 37 -2.41 -0.93 -36.16
C PRO A 37 -3.76 -0.59 -35.51
N LYS A 38 -4.61 0.11 -36.28
CA LYS A 38 -5.99 0.48 -35.89
C LYS A 38 -6.68 -0.70 -35.20
N GLU A 39 -7.21 -0.46 -34.00
CA GLU A 39 -8.11 -1.40 -33.32
C GLU A 39 -9.45 -1.47 -34.08
N GLY A 40 -9.48 -2.26 -35.15
CA GLY A 40 -10.72 -2.67 -35.81
C GLY A 40 -11.47 -3.72 -34.97
N PRO A 41 -12.81 -3.70 -34.91
CA PRO A 41 -13.58 -4.72 -34.21
C PRO A 41 -13.30 -6.13 -34.73
N LEU A 42 -13.27 -7.10 -33.83
CA LEU A 42 -13.03 -8.51 -34.13
C LEU A 42 -14.26 -9.16 -34.78
N GLU A 43 -14.44 -9.00 -36.09
CA GLU A 43 -15.26 -9.93 -36.87
C GLU A 43 -14.46 -11.19 -37.19
N GLY A 44 -14.84 -12.31 -36.57
CA GLY A 44 -14.26 -13.62 -36.87
C GLY A 44 -14.81 -14.16 -38.20
N PRO A 45 -13.96 -14.74 -39.08
CA PRO A 45 -14.44 -15.32 -40.32
C PRO A 45 -15.32 -16.55 -40.05
N ALA A 46 -16.47 -16.61 -40.72
CA ALA A 46 -17.35 -17.76 -40.70
C ALA A 46 -16.68 -18.99 -41.37
N ALA A 47 -17.10 -20.18 -40.96
CA ALA A 47 -16.63 -21.46 -41.50
C ALA A 47 -17.08 -21.67 -42.98
N PRO A 48 -16.39 -22.54 -43.75
CA PRO A 48 -16.23 -22.33 -45.19
C PRO A 48 -17.25 -23.04 -46.09
N GLY A 49 -17.35 -22.55 -47.33
CA GLY A 49 -17.96 -23.24 -48.47
C GLY A 49 -17.05 -23.20 -49.70
N SER A 50 -16.44 -24.35 -50.03
CA SER A 50 -15.88 -24.79 -51.32
C SER A 50 -15.15 -23.81 -52.26
N GLY A 51 -13.86 -24.08 -52.57
CA GLY A 51 -13.31 -23.68 -53.88
C GLY A 51 -11.79 -23.49 -54.03
N GLY A 52 -10.99 -24.56 -53.94
CA GLY A 52 -9.75 -24.71 -54.75
C GLY A 52 -8.49 -23.88 -54.43
N GLY A 53 -7.45 -24.56 -53.91
CA GLY A 53 -6.05 -24.32 -54.30
C GLY A 53 -5.13 -23.54 -53.36
N LEU A 54 -4.45 -24.23 -52.43
CA LEU A 54 -2.98 -24.28 -52.18
C LEU A 54 -2.64 -24.75 -50.74
N PRO A 55 -1.65 -25.63 -50.54
CA PRO A 55 -0.92 -25.81 -49.27
C PRO A 55 0.33 -24.87 -49.22
N PRO A 56 1.05 -24.70 -48.08
CA PRO A 56 1.05 -25.54 -46.88
C PRO A 56 0.68 -24.87 -45.55
N ASP A 57 0.62 -25.71 -44.52
CA ASP A 57 0.20 -25.41 -43.15
C ASP A 57 0.98 -24.29 -42.43
N PHE A 58 0.23 -23.45 -41.70
CA PHE A 58 0.75 -22.49 -40.71
C PHE A 58 0.24 -22.80 -39.29
N SER A 59 0.01 -24.07 -38.97
CA SER A 59 -0.47 -24.53 -37.65
C SER A 59 0.59 -24.38 -36.54
N ASP A 60 1.88 -24.49 -36.86
CA ASP A 60 2.98 -24.62 -35.89
C ASP A 60 3.80 -23.32 -35.67
N LEU A 61 3.11 -22.23 -35.31
CA LEU A 61 3.76 -21.11 -34.62
C LEU A 61 3.31 -21.09 -33.15
N SER A 62 4.24 -21.47 -32.27
CA SER A 62 4.12 -21.41 -30.81
C SER A 62 3.57 -20.05 -30.36
N ALA A 63 2.84 -20.01 -29.25
CA ALA A 63 2.35 -18.76 -28.67
C ALA A 63 3.47 -17.74 -28.45
N LEU A 64 4.71 -18.20 -28.20
CA LEU A 64 5.90 -17.36 -28.13
C LEU A 64 6.26 -16.71 -29.47
N ASP A 65 6.14 -17.43 -30.59
CA ASP A 65 6.44 -16.89 -31.92
C ASP A 65 5.34 -15.96 -32.42
N ARG A 66 4.09 -16.17 -32.01
CA ARG A 66 3.00 -15.19 -32.18
C ARG A 66 3.23 -13.90 -31.37
N ILE A 67 3.84 -14.01 -30.18
CA ILE A 67 4.28 -12.85 -29.37
C ILE A 67 5.51 -12.16 -29.98
N LYS A 68 6.48 -12.92 -30.52
CA LYS A 68 7.64 -12.37 -31.24
C LYS A 68 7.21 -11.66 -32.53
N ALA A 69 6.31 -12.25 -33.32
CA ALA A 69 5.75 -11.64 -34.52
C ALA A 69 4.99 -10.34 -34.18
N ARG A 70 4.18 -10.33 -33.11
CA ARG A 70 3.55 -9.09 -32.60
C ARG A 70 4.54 -8.05 -32.06
N ARG A 71 5.75 -8.45 -31.63
CA ARG A 71 6.85 -7.52 -31.31
C ARG A 71 7.58 -7.02 -32.56
N GLN A 72 7.82 -7.88 -33.54
CA GLN A 72 8.47 -7.52 -34.81
C GLN A 72 7.60 -6.58 -35.64
N ALA A 73 6.29 -6.83 -35.72
CA ALA A 73 5.32 -5.98 -36.41
C ALA A 73 5.07 -4.62 -35.72
N ARG A 74 5.71 -4.35 -34.58
CA ARG A 74 5.68 -3.06 -33.85
C ARG A 74 7.05 -2.37 -33.82
N ARG A 75 8.04 -2.87 -34.55
CA ARG A 75 9.30 -2.14 -34.76
C ARG A 75 9.06 -0.99 -35.73
N LEU A 76 9.68 0.16 -35.46
CA LEU A 76 9.65 1.29 -36.37
C LEU A 76 10.16 0.89 -37.75
N SER A 77 9.65 1.55 -38.80
CA SER A 77 10.26 1.46 -40.12
C SER A 77 11.74 1.90 -40.04
N PRO A 78 12.63 1.33 -40.86
CA PRO A 78 14.05 1.69 -40.84
C PRO A 78 14.28 3.19 -41.11
N GLU A 79 13.43 3.78 -41.95
CA GLU A 79 13.39 5.22 -42.23
C GLU A 79 13.00 6.04 -40.99
N ALA A 80 11.89 5.71 -40.32
CA ALA A 80 11.48 6.42 -39.09
C ALA A 80 12.52 6.29 -37.97
N ARG A 81 13.24 5.15 -37.90
CA ARG A 81 14.38 4.99 -36.98
C ARG A 81 15.55 5.91 -37.33
N GLN A 82 15.95 6.02 -38.60
CA GLN A 82 17.02 6.93 -39.01
C GLN A 82 16.66 8.39 -38.71
N VAL A 83 15.43 8.80 -39.02
CA VAL A 83 14.96 10.17 -38.78
C VAL A 83 14.90 10.50 -37.29
N LEU A 84 14.45 9.56 -36.43
CA LEU A 84 14.48 9.75 -34.98
C LEU A 84 15.89 9.73 -34.37
N LEU A 85 16.85 9.02 -34.97
CA LEU A 85 18.26 9.07 -34.54
C LEU A 85 18.95 10.40 -34.89
N ALA A 86 18.48 11.09 -35.93
CA ALA A 86 18.93 12.41 -36.32
C ALA A 86 18.11 13.56 -35.69
N ALA A 87 17.10 13.25 -34.88
CA ALA A 87 16.18 14.23 -34.33
C ALA A 87 16.73 14.96 -33.10
N SER A 88 16.26 16.19 -32.87
CA SER A 88 16.57 16.95 -31.65
C SER A 88 15.97 16.32 -30.40
N GLU A 89 16.60 16.54 -29.24
CA GLU A 89 16.20 16.02 -27.92
C GLU A 89 14.69 16.16 -27.62
N ASP A 90 14.05 17.29 -27.94
CA ASP A 90 12.61 17.52 -27.71
C ASP A 90 11.68 16.57 -28.49
N VAL A 91 12.10 16.10 -29.67
CA VAL A 91 11.31 15.18 -30.50
C VAL A 91 11.36 13.77 -29.91
N LEU A 92 12.52 13.36 -29.41
CA LEU A 92 12.66 12.12 -28.65
C LEU A 92 11.84 12.17 -27.35
N LEU A 93 11.66 13.36 -26.75
CA LEU A 93 10.83 13.53 -25.54
C LEU A 93 9.36 13.27 -25.86
N LYS A 94 8.85 13.91 -26.93
CA LYS A 94 7.49 13.72 -27.41
C LYS A 94 7.24 12.24 -27.76
N TYR A 95 8.17 11.62 -28.50
CA TYR A 95 8.12 10.19 -28.79
C TYR A 95 7.98 9.33 -27.52
N LEU A 96 8.82 9.55 -26.51
CA LEU A 96 8.79 8.81 -25.24
C LEU A 96 7.57 9.09 -24.34
N LEU A 97 6.89 10.23 -24.54
CA LEU A 97 5.68 10.60 -23.79
C LEU A 97 4.39 10.15 -24.47
N GLU A 98 4.36 10.14 -25.80
CA GLU A 98 3.20 9.78 -26.62
C GLU A 98 3.14 8.28 -26.95
N VAL A 99 4.28 7.63 -27.20
CA VAL A 99 4.34 6.20 -27.59
C VAL A 99 4.42 5.29 -26.37
N ASP A 100 3.49 4.35 -26.25
CA ASP A 100 3.40 3.42 -25.10
C ASP A 100 4.45 2.28 -25.14
N TYR A 101 5.06 2.03 -26.31
CA TYR A 101 6.02 0.96 -26.60
C TYR A 101 7.31 1.47 -27.29
N PRO A 102 8.07 2.38 -26.66
CA PRO A 102 9.26 2.97 -27.28
C PRO A 102 10.38 1.94 -27.46
N ASP A 103 11.04 1.95 -28.63
CA ASP A 103 12.12 1.00 -28.94
C ASP A 103 13.41 1.34 -28.16
N TRP A 104 13.90 0.36 -27.40
CA TRP A 104 15.09 0.50 -26.57
C TRP A 104 16.36 0.63 -27.40
N ASP A 105 16.46 -0.06 -28.54
CA ASP A 105 17.70 -0.06 -29.33
C ASP A 105 17.90 1.30 -30.02
N LEU A 106 16.81 1.95 -30.43
CA LEU A 106 16.80 3.35 -30.91
C LEU A 106 17.27 4.32 -29.82
N ILE A 107 16.74 4.21 -28.59
CA ILE A 107 17.12 5.07 -27.47
C ILE A 107 18.61 4.88 -27.09
N ARG A 108 19.12 3.65 -27.17
CA ARG A 108 20.51 3.29 -26.83
C ARG A 108 21.52 3.90 -27.82
N GLU A 109 21.15 4.02 -29.08
CA GLU A 109 22.00 4.52 -30.17
C GLU A 109 21.97 6.05 -30.32
N HIS A 110 20.98 6.73 -29.73
CA HIS A 110 20.78 8.17 -29.87
C HIS A 110 21.82 9.00 -29.10
N GLU A 111 22.34 10.08 -29.69
CA GLU A 111 23.41 10.90 -29.10
C GLU A 111 23.02 11.56 -27.77
N ALA A 112 21.78 12.07 -27.65
CA ALA A 112 21.23 12.64 -26.42
C ALA A 112 21.01 11.66 -25.24
N PHE A 113 21.46 10.40 -25.34
CA PHE A 113 21.27 9.35 -24.34
C PHE A 113 21.90 9.67 -22.98
N THR A 114 21.14 10.34 -22.11
CA THR A 114 21.56 10.77 -20.77
C THR A 114 20.83 9.95 -19.68
N GLU A 115 21.38 9.90 -18.46
CA GLU A 115 20.79 9.18 -17.32
C GLU A 115 19.32 9.55 -17.06
N LYS A 116 18.95 10.82 -17.25
CA LYS A 116 17.57 11.32 -17.14
C LYS A 116 16.60 10.59 -18.08
N TRP A 117 17.02 10.33 -19.32
CA TRP A 117 16.24 9.64 -20.35
C TRP A 117 15.99 8.18 -20.00
N VAL A 118 17.02 7.49 -19.50
CA VAL A 118 16.89 6.12 -18.99
C VAL A 118 15.88 6.05 -17.84
N VAL A 119 15.89 7.04 -16.94
CA VAL A 119 14.92 7.13 -15.83
C VAL A 119 13.50 7.39 -16.32
N LEU A 120 13.31 8.26 -17.32
CA LEU A 120 11.99 8.53 -17.92
C LEU A 120 11.45 7.29 -18.64
N PHE A 121 12.25 6.66 -19.50
CA PHE A 121 11.92 5.39 -20.16
C PHE A 121 11.51 4.30 -19.16
N LEU A 122 12.28 4.12 -18.08
CA LEU A 122 11.97 3.14 -17.03
C LEU A 122 10.70 3.43 -16.23
N GLN A 123 10.22 4.67 -16.20
CA GLN A 123 9.03 5.08 -15.45
C GLN A 123 7.76 5.14 -16.28
N ARG A 124 7.85 5.60 -17.55
CA ARG A 124 6.68 5.92 -18.39
C ARG A 124 6.24 4.75 -19.28
N SER A 125 7.18 3.95 -19.76
CA SER A 125 6.94 2.88 -20.73
C SER A 125 6.11 1.75 -20.12
N ARG A 126 4.91 1.50 -20.67
CA ARG A 126 3.95 0.54 -20.10
C ARG A 126 4.36 -0.93 -20.27
N ALA A 127 5.28 -1.24 -21.19
CA ALA A 127 5.71 -2.60 -21.49
C ALA A 127 7.19 -2.68 -21.89
N ILE A 128 8.08 -2.43 -20.94
CA ILE A 128 9.54 -2.56 -21.14
C ILE A 128 9.93 -4.04 -21.28
N SER A 129 10.82 -4.36 -22.22
CA SER A 129 11.36 -5.70 -22.37
C SER A 129 12.32 -6.05 -21.20
N SER A 130 12.29 -7.31 -20.76
CA SER A 130 13.24 -7.84 -19.76
C SER A 130 14.70 -7.65 -20.22
N GLU A 131 14.94 -7.78 -21.53
CA GLU A 131 16.25 -7.57 -22.18
C GLU A 131 16.74 -6.13 -22.04
N ALA A 132 15.90 -5.12 -22.32
CA ALA A 132 16.26 -3.71 -22.14
C ALA A 132 16.68 -3.41 -20.69
N VAL A 133 15.94 -3.91 -19.70
CA VAL A 133 16.29 -3.74 -18.28
C VAL A 133 17.60 -4.45 -17.92
N GLN A 134 17.88 -5.62 -18.50
CA GLN A 134 19.17 -6.31 -18.31
C GLN A 134 20.34 -5.55 -18.94
N ASP A 135 20.16 -4.98 -20.13
CA ASP A 135 21.19 -4.20 -20.81
C ASP A 135 21.50 -2.91 -20.06
N ILE A 136 20.49 -2.14 -19.64
CA ILE A 136 20.67 -0.98 -18.74
C ILE A 136 21.47 -1.38 -17.48
N TYR A 137 21.19 -2.55 -16.90
CA TYR A 137 21.91 -3.06 -15.73
C TYR A 137 23.35 -3.53 -16.03
N ARG A 138 23.63 -4.00 -17.24
CA ARG A 138 24.99 -4.38 -17.71
C ARG A 138 25.88 -3.15 -17.92
N HIS A 139 25.32 -2.03 -18.37
CA HIS A 139 26.06 -0.78 -18.54
C HIS A 139 26.58 -0.24 -17.18
N ARG A 140 27.91 -0.29 -17.00
CA ARG A 140 28.58 0.04 -15.71
C ARG A 140 28.33 1.47 -15.24
N ILE A 141 28.17 2.43 -16.16
CA ILE A 141 27.95 3.85 -15.86
C ILE A 141 26.52 4.03 -15.31
N LEU A 142 25.51 3.66 -16.09
CA LEU A 142 24.09 3.72 -15.72
C LEU A 142 23.79 2.98 -14.40
N ARG A 143 24.45 1.83 -14.17
CA ARG A 143 24.34 1.09 -12.91
C ARG A 143 24.94 1.83 -11.71
N ARG A 144 25.84 2.82 -11.88
CA ARG A 144 26.35 3.61 -10.75
C ARG A 144 25.31 4.61 -10.24
N ASP A 145 24.53 5.23 -11.12
CA ASP A 145 23.49 6.19 -10.73
C ASP A 145 22.40 5.55 -9.83
N TYR A 146 22.04 6.30 -8.80
CA TYR A 146 20.99 6.00 -7.87
C TYR A 146 19.59 6.05 -8.51
N HIS A 147 19.33 7.04 -9.37
CA HIS A 147 18.00 7.27 -9.93
C HIS A 147 17.61 6.15 -10.91
N ILE A 148 18.54 5.70 -11.75
CA ILE A 148 18.38 4.51 -12.60
C ILE A 148 18.19 3.24 -11.75
N CYS A 149 19.03 3.01 -10.74
CA CYS A 149 18.87 1.84 -9.85
C CYS A 149 17.47 1.80 -9.20
N ARG A 150 16.97 2.95 -8.76
CA ARG A 150 15.63 3.10 -8.19
C ARG A 150 14.54 2.85 -9.22
N ALA A 151 14.69 3.38 -10.44
CA ALA A 151 13.72 3.20 -11.52
C ALA A 151 13.63 1.72 -11.93
N ILE A 152 14.76 1.01 -12.03
CA ILE A 152 14.80 -0.43 -12.31
C ILE A 152 14.01 -1.23 -11.26
N VAL A 153 14.25 -1.01 -9.95
CA VAL A 153 13.55 -1.78 -8.89
C VAL A 153 12.05 -1.49 -8.85
N ARG A 154 11.60 -0.34 -9.38
CA ARG A 154 10.19 0.03 -9.49
C ARG A 154 9.55 -0.37 -10.82
N CYS A 155 10.32 -0.81 -11.82
CA CYS A 155 9.77 -1.23 -13.10
C CYS A 155 8.98 -2.54 -12.96
N ARG A 156 7.79 -2.60 -13.57
CA ARG A 156 6.90 -3.76 -13.55
C ARG A 156 7.53 -5.04 -14.12
N PHE A 157 8.42 -4.89 -15.09
CA PHE A 157 9.04 -6.00 -15.83
C PHE A 157 10.51 -6.24 -15.45
N ALA A 158 10.97 -5.66 -14.35
CA ALA A 158 12.34 -5.86 -13.89
C ALA A 158 12.61 -7.34 -13.56
N PRO A 159 13.67 -7.96 -14.11
CA PRO A 159 14.05 -9.32 -13.77
C PRO A 159 14.33 -9.43 -12.27
N GLN A 160 13.77 -10.45 -11.60
CA GLN A 160 13.90 -10.61 -10.14
C GLN A 160 15.36 -10.58 -9.68
N GLY A 161 16.27 -11.28 -10.37
CA GLY A 161 17.70 -11.27 -10.03
C GLY A 161 18.35 -9.88 -10.11
N VAL A 162 17.94 -9.05 -11.08
CA VAL A 162 18.42 -7.66 -11.20
C VAL A 162 17.88 -6.83 -10.04
N ALA A 163 16.58 -6.90 -9.75
CA ALA A 163 15.98 -6.14 -8.65
C ALA A 163 16.60 -6.52 -7.29
N MET A 164 16.77 -7.82 -7.01
CA MET A 164 17.38 -8.34 -5.77
C MET A 164 18.80 -7.80 -5.54
N ASN A 165 19.60 -7.68 -6.60
CA ASN A 165 20.97 -7.15 -6.54
C ASN A 165 21.02 -5.61 -6.35
N LEU A 166 19.95 -4.90 -6.69
CA LEU A 166 19.87 -3.44 -6.57
C LEU A 166 19.27 -2.97 -5.24
N VAL A 167 18.40 -3.77 -4.61
CA VAL A 167 17.77 -3.46 -3.30
C VAL A 167 18.75 -2.93 -2.24
N PRO A 168 19.96 -3.53 -2.02
CA PRO A 168 20.89 -3.04 -0.98
C PRO A 168 21.46 -1.64 -1.22
N ARG A 169 21.35 -1.13 -2.45
CA ARG A 169 21.87 0.19 -2.87
C ARG A 169 20.84 1.31 -2.78
N LEU A 170 19.57 0.96 -2.52
CA LEU A 170 18.49 1.93 -2.40
C LEU A 170 18.38 2.50 -0.97
N ARG A 171 18.00 3.76 -0.85
CA ARG A 171 17.70 4.39 0.44
C ARG A 171 16.43 3.78 1.03
N TRP A 172 16.37 3.69 2.36
CA TRP A 172 15.23 3.09 3.08
C TRP A 172 13.87 3.70 2.70
N VAL A 173 13.81 5.00 2.41
CA VAL A 173 12.58 5.69 1.97
C VAL A 173 12.10 5.15 0.62
N ASP A 174 13.00 5.01 -0.34
CA ASP A 174 12.66 4.54 -1.68
C ASP A 174 12.31 3.05 -1.67
N LEU A 175 12.97 2.26 -0.81
CA LEU A 175 12.62 0.87 -0.49
C LEU A 175 11.20 0.75 0.07
N MET A 176 10.85 1.56 1.08
CA MET A 176 9.52 1.60 1.69
C MET A 176 8.42 2.03 0.72
N GLN A 177 8.71 2.96 -0.19
CA GLN A 177 7.80 3.31 -1.28
C GLN A 177 7.62 2.16 -2.27
N SER A 178 8.69 1.43 -2.62
CA SER A 178 8.63 0.28 -3.54
C SER A 178 7.82 -0.90 -3.00
N LEU A 179 7.77 -1.12 -1.68
CA LEU A 179 6.91 -2.14 -1.06
C LEU A 179 5.40 -1.93 -1.33
N ARG A 180 4.97 -0.68 -1.58
CA ARG A 180 3.57 -0.35 -1.90
C ARG A 180 3.16 -0.78 -3.30
N LEU A 181 4.11 -1.12 -4.16
CA LEU A 181 3.83 -1.50 -5.55
C LEU A 181 3.19 -2.90 -5.57
N PRO A 182 1.98 -3.07 -6.14
CA PRO A 182 1.27 -4.35 -6.09
C PRO A 182 2.00 -5.42 -6.91
N TYR A 183 2.58 -5.05 -8.04
CA TYR A 183 3.26 -5.92 -9.01
C TYR A 183 4.65 -6.41 -8.60
N LEU A 184 5.23 -5.89 -7.51
CA LEU A 184 6.57 -6.31 -7.07
C LEU A 184 6.51 -7.70 -6.42
N SER A 185 7.37 -8.62 -6.86
CA SER A 185 7.32 -10.03 -6.43
C SER A 185 7.59 -10.21 -4.93
N GLY A 186 7.00 -11.26 -4.33
CA GLY A 186 7.13 -11.55 -2.90
C GLY A 186 8.58 -11.72 -2.43
N ALA A 187 9.44 -12.32 -3.26
CA ALA A 187 10.86 -12.48 -2.96
C ALA A 187 11.59 -11.12 -2.88
N VAL A 188 11.30 -10.19 -3.80
CA VAL A 188 11.88 -8.84 -3.74
C VAL A 188 11.31 -8.06 -2.55
N LYS A 189 10.01 -8.15 -2.27
CA LYS A 189 9.40 -7.54 -1.07
C LYS A 189 10.08 -8.02 0.22
N PHE A 190 10.26 -9.33 0.38
CA PHE A 190 10.99 -9.92 1.52
C PHE A 190 12.45 -9.43 1.59
N ARG A 191 13.16 -9.35 0.46
CA ARG A 191 14.54 -8.83 0.42
C ARG A 191 14.63 -7.36 0.82
N ILE A 192 13.63 -6.56 0.44
CA ILE A 192 13.50 -5.15 0.85
C ILE A 192 13.23 -5.06 2.35
N GLU A 193 12.26 -5.81 2.87
CA GLU A 193 11.95 -5.82 4.31
C GLU A 193 13.19 -6.19 5.12
N LYS A 194 13.92 -7.25 4.73
CA LYS A 194 15.19 -7.63 5.36
C LYS A 194 16.23 -6.51 5.32
N GLN A 195 16.39 -5.83 4.17
CA GLN A 195 17.31 -4.70 4.04
C GLN A 195 16.94 -3.54 4.98
N VAL A 196 15.65 -3.24 5.13
CA VAL A 196 15.18 -2.19 6.06
C VAL A 196 15.42 -2.60 7.52
N MET A 197 15.26 -3.89 7.87
CA MET A 197 15.61 -4.40 9.20
C MET A 197 17.12 -4.28 9.49
N GLU A 198 17.99 -4.57 8.53
CA GLU A 198 19.45 -4.43 8.67
C GLU A 198 19.89 -2.96 8.86
N VAL A 199 19.15 -2.02 8.27
CA VAL A 199 19.43 -0.56 8.38
C VAL A 199 18.77 0.05 9.63
N LEU A 200 17.67 -0.51 10.13
CA LEU A 200 16.85 0.04 11.23
C LEU A 200 17.64 0.51 12.47
N PRO A 201 18.64 -0.23 13.01
CA PRO A 201 19.40 0.23 14.18
C PRO A 201 20.20 1.51 13.93
N LYS A 202 20.58 1.77 12.68
CA LYS A 202 21.42 2.91 12.25
C LYS A 202 20.60 4.14 11.86
N LEU A 203 19.27 4.04 11.80
CA LEU A 203 18.40 5.15 11.44
C LEU A 203 18.32 6.19 12.56
N ALA A 204 18.38 7.47 12.18
CA ALA A 204 18.12 8.58 13.10
C ALA A 204 16.68 8.51 13.64
N LEU A 205 16.45 9.03 14.86
CA LEU A 205 15.16 8.93 15.54
C LEU A 205 13.97 9.43 14.69
N GLY A 206 14.12 10.56 14.00
CA GLY A 206 13.08 11.07 13.08
C GLY A 206 12.77 10.12 11.92
N GLN A 207 13.77 9.40 11.41
CA GLN A 207 13.60 8.39 10.36
C GLN A 207 12.91 7.14 10.91
N LYS A 208 13.26 6.68 12.12
CA LYS A 208 12.55 5.59 12.80
C LYS A 208 11.07 5.92 13.03
N ILE A 209 10.75 7.14 13.47
CA ILE A 209 9.38 7.62 13.64
C ILE A 209 8.61 7.63 12.31
N ALA A 210 9.22 8.13 11.23
CA ALA A 210 8.61 8.14 9.90
C ALA A 210 8.39 6.71 9.36
N LEU A 211 9.34 5.80 9.56
CA LEU A 211 9.24 4.39 9.23
C LEU A 211 8.11 3.71 10.02
N ALA A 212 8.00 3.95 11.33
CA ALA A 212 6.99 3.34 12.18
C ALA A 212 5.53 3.64 11.75
N LYS A 213 5.27 4.84 11.21
CA LYS A 213 3.96 5.21 10.65
C LYS A 213 3.58 4.42 9.38
N GLN A 214 4.58 3.94 8.63
CA GLN A 214 4.40 3.37 7.28
C GLN A 214 4.83 1.90 7.17
N ALA A 215 5.37 1.32 8.24
CA ALA A 215 5.92 -0.03 8.30
C ALA A 215 4.88 -1.11 7.92
N PRO A 216 5.17 -2.05 7.00
CA PRO A 216 4.34 -3.23 6.78
C PRO A 216 4.33 -4.15 7.99
N ARG A 217 3.41 -5.11 8.02
CA ARG A 217 3.21 -6.09 9.11
C ARG A 217 4.53 -6.76 9.57
N ALA A 218 5.44 -7.10 8.66
CA ALA A 218 6.73 -7.73 8.99
C ALA A 218 7.63 -6.80 9.81
N LEU A 219 7.71 -5.51 9.46
CA LEU A 219 8.50 -4.52 10.20
C LEU A 219 7.84 -4.11 11.51
N VAL A 220 6.50 -4.10 11.61
CA VAL A 220 5.77 -3.80 12.87
C VAL A 220 6.21 -4.72 14.01
N ARG A 221 6.40 -6.02 13.73
CA ARG A 221 6.83 -7.02 14.73
C ARG A 221 8.23 -6.76 15.30
N HIS A 222 9.08 -6.06 14.56
CA HIS A 222 10.42 -5.66 14.98
C HIS A 222 10.38 -4.29 15.68
N LEU A 223 9.68 -3.32 15.09
CA LEU A 223 9.54 -1.95 15.62
C LEU A 223 8.81 -1.88 16.97
N ARG A 224 7.95 -2.85 17.30
CA ARG A 224 7.30 -2.91 18.63
C ARG A 224 8.29 -3.16 19.77
N MET A 225 9.51 -3.58 19.46
CA MET A 225 10.61 -3.79 20.42
C MET A 225 11.53 -2.56 20.55
N ASP A 226 11.33 -1.50 19.76
CA ASP A 226 12.15 -0.28 19.87
C ASP A 226 11.89 0.42 21.21
N PRO A 227 12.94 0.79 21.97
CA PRO A 227 12.78 1.35 23.31
C PRO A 227 12.29 2.81 23.32
N ASP A 228 12.27 3.52 22.19
CA ASP A 228 11.92 4.94 22.17
C ASP A 228 10.38 5.17 22.17
N PRO A 229 9.83 5.91 23.16
CA PRO A 229 8.39 6.14 23.27
C PRO A 229 7.79 6.98 22.13
N LYS A 230 8.57 7.77 21.39
CA LYS A 230 8.13 8.50 20.20
C LYS A 230 7.96 7.56 19.01
N VAL A 231 8.85 6.57 18.86
CA VAL A 231 8.72 5.50 17.85
C VAL A 231 7.48 4.66 18.13
N MET A 232 7.26 4.25 19.39
CA MET A 232 6.03 3.55 19.77
C MET A 232 4.77 4.38 19.50
N ARG A 233 4.75 5.67 19.86
CA ARG A 233 3.59 6.54 19.61
C ARG A 233 3.22 6.59 18.12
N ALA A 234 4.22 6.60 17.23
CA ALA A 234 4.01 6.54 15.79
C ALA A 234 3.54 5.15 15.32
N LEU A 235 4.05 4.07 15.93
CA LEU A 235 3.66 2.69 15.63
C LEU A 235 2.20 2.40 16.00
N LEU A 236 1.70 2.92 17.13
CA LEU A 236 0.30 2.74 17.56
C LEU A 236 -0.73 3.41 16.63
N GLN A 237 -0.28 4.33 15.77
CA GLN A 237 -1.07 4.98 14.73
C GLN A 237 -1.07 4.21 13.40
N ASN A 238 -0.16 3.25 13.21
CA ASN A 238 -0.05 2.45 12.00
C ASN A 238 -1.30 1.54 11.83
N HIS A 239 -1.78 1.40 10.59
CA HIS A 239 -2.93 0.54 10.27
C HIS A 239 -2.60 -0.96 10.30
N TYR A 240 -1.34 -1.35 10.12
CA TYR A 240 -0.85 -2.73 10.24
C TYR A 240 -0.52 -3.16 11.68
N PHE A 241 -0.67 -2.28 12.67
CA PHE A 241 -0.53 -2.63 14.09
C PHE A 241 -1.86 -3.21 14.61
N THR A 242 -1.83 -4.47 15.08
CA THR A 242 -3.04 -5.22 15.44
C THR A 242 -3.29 -5.27 16.95
N HIS A 243 -4.50 -5.70 17.34
CA HIS A 243 -4.84 -5.94 18.74
C HIS A 243 -3.86 -6.92 19.41
N ASP A 244 -3.41 -7.95 18.69
CA ASP A 244 -2.44 -8.94 19.20
C ASP A 244 -1.07 -8.32 19.49
N ASP A 245 -0.65 -7.30 18.72
CA ASP A 245 0.59 -6.56 19.03
C ASP A 245 0.41 -5.72 20.30
N ALA A 246 -0.76 -5.10 20.49
CA ALA A 246 -1.08 -4.34 21.70
C ALA A 246 -1.14 -5.25 22.93
N MET A 247 -1.76 -6.44 22.82
CA MET A 247 -1.81 -7.46 23.86
C MET A 247 -0.42 -8.06 24.14
N PHE A 248 0.41 -8.26 23.11
CA PHE A 248 1.80 -8.66 23.29
C PHE A 248 2.56 -7.61 24.12
N LEU A 249 2.47 -6.33 23.76
CA LEU A 249 3.12 -5.26 24.53
C LEU A 249 2.61 -5.18 25.98
N ALA A 250 1.30 -5.31 26.19
CA ALA A 250 0.70 -5.24 27.52
C ALA A 250 1.12 -6.41 28.43
N ASN A 251 1.25 -7.62 27.87
CA ASN A 251 1.62 -8.83 28.63
C ASN A 251 3.13 -9.05 28.77
N TYR A 252 3.96 -8.53 27.85
CA TYR A 252 5.38 -8.84 27.82
C TYR A 252 6.15 -8.06 28.90
N GLY A 253 6.63 -8.79 29.92
CA GLY A 253 7.22 -8.23 31.13
C GLY A 253 8.57 -7.52 30.95
N GLU A 254 9.19 -7.60 29.78
CA GLU A 254 10.45 -6.90 29.49
C GLU A 254 10.22 -5.45 29.04
N ILE A 255 9.05 -5.13 28.45
CA ILE A 255 8.75 -3.80 27.88
C ILE A 255 8.98 -2.65 28.90
N PRO A 256 9.68 -1.57 28.52
CA PRO A 256 9.90 -0.42 29.41
C PRO A 256 8.61 0.25 29.87
N ALA A 257 8.60 0.75 31.11
CA ALA A 257 7.45 1.45 31.70
C ALA A 257 6.96 2.66 30.87
N GLN A 258 7.89 3.35 30.19
CA GLN A 258 7.57 4.46 29.29
C GLN A 258 6.69 4.01 28.10
N ILE A 259 7.00 2.85 27.52
CA ILE A 259 6.28 2.25 26.39
C ILE A 259 4.88 1.81 26.82
N LEU A 260 4.77 1.15 27.98
CA LEU A 260 3.49 0.78 28.58
C LEU A 260 2.63 2.02 28.90
N GLY A 261 3.25 3.12 29.35
CA GLY A 261 2.58 4.40 29.55
C GLY A 261 2.04 5.00 28.26
N VAL A 262 2.81 4.95 27.16
CA VAL A 262 2.33 5.38 25.83
C VAL A 262 1.12 4.55 25.40
N LEU A 263 1.17 3.22 25.52
CA LEU A 263 0.05 2.33 25.19
C LEU A 263 -1.20 2.63 26.04
N ALA A 264 -1.03 2.77 27.37
CA ALA A 264 -2.10 3.10 28.30
C ALA A 264 -2.75 4.47 28.05
N SER A 265 -1.98 5.43 27.53
CA SER A 265 -2.49 6.77 27.18
C SER A 265 -3.18 6.85 25.81
N HIS A 266 -2.98 5.86 24.93
CA HIS A 266 -3.38 5.98 23.52
C HIS A 266 -4.89 5.75 23.34
N PRO A 267 -5.66 6.72 22.78
CA PRO A 267 -7.12 6.67 22.79
C PRO A 267 -7.72 5.47 22.06
N ARG A 268 -7.12 5.04 20.94
CA ARG A 268 -7.53 3.84 20.17
C ARG A 268 -7.38 2.54 20.96
N TRP A 269 -6.34 2.42 21.80
CA TRP A 269 -5.97 1.16 22.45
C TRP A 269 -6.49 1.08 23.89
N ASN A 270 -6.54 2.22 24.59
CA ASN A 270 -7.17 2.38 25.90
C ASN A 270 -8.73 2.35 25.85
N HIS A 271 -9.34 1.94 24.74
CA HIS A 271 -10.76 1.60 24.72
C HIS A 271 -10.97 0.11 25.09
N PHE A 272 -10.10 -0.79 24.62
CA PHE A 272 -10.23 -2.23 24.81
C PHE A 272 -10.02 -2.64 26.27
N LYS A 273 -10.98 -3.38 26.84
CA LYS A 273 -10.92 -3.83 28.23
C LYS A 273 -9.76 -4.80 28.47
N ASP A 274 -9.53 -5.73 27.55
CA ASP A 274 -8.53 -6.79 27.69
C ASP A 274 -7.11 -6.21 27.81
N ILE A 275 -6.78 -5.22 26.96
CA ILE A 275 -5.51 -4.47 27.01
C ILE A 275 -5.35 -3.78 28.38
N LYS A 276 -6.41 -3.13 28.89
CA LYS A 276 -6.37 -2.51 30.23
C LYS A 276 -6.15 -3.53 31.34
N LEU A 277 -6.78 -4.70 31.29
CA LEU A 277 -6.63 -5.76 32.28
C LEU A 277 -5.22 -6.35 32.27
N SER A 278 -4.64 -6.59 31.09
CA SER A 278 -3.23 -6.96 30.93
C SER A 278 -2.29 -5.88 31.48
N LEU A 279 -2.53 -4.60 31.19
CA LEU A 279 -1.73 -3.49 31.74
C LEU A 279 -1.85 -3.37 33.27
N LEU A 280 -3.02 -3.64 33.87
CA LEU A 280 -3.18 -3.68 35.33
C LEU A 280 -2.42 -4.86 35.98
N ARG A 281 -2.28 -5.98 35.27
CA ARG A 281 -1.48 -7.14 35.72
C ARG A 281 0.03 -6.94 35.57
N ASN A 282 0.48 -6.13 34.60
CA ASN A 282 1.90 -5.93 34.31
C ASN A 282 2.60 -5.04 35.37
N ALA A 283 3.69 -5.56 35.95
CA ALA A 283 4.44 -4.90 37.01
C ALA A 283 5.21 -3.63 36.59
N LYS A 284 5.49 -3.45 35.29
CA LYS A 284 6.16 -2.26 34.76
C LYS A 284 5.19 -1.15 34.35
N THR A 285 3.88 -1.34 34.44
CA THR A 285 2.91 -0.30 34.08
C THR A 285 3.06 0.91 35.00
N PRO A 286 3.26 2.13 34.46
CA PRO A 286 3.57 3.31 35.27
C PRO A 286 2.38 3.70 36.15
N ARG A 287 2.63 3.97 37.44
CA ARG A 287 1.60 4.23 38.46
C ARG A 287 0.59 5.30 38.06
N GLY A 288 1.05 6.38 37.40
CA GLY A 288 0.19 7.46 36.92
C GLY A 288 -0.84 7.05 35.86
N ALA A 289 -0.59 5.97 35.11
CA ALA A 289 -1.54 5.44 34.13
C ALA A 289 -2.62 4.55 34.76
N LEU A 290 -2.33 3.88 35.89
CA LEU A 290 -3.22 2.88 36.49
C LEU A 290 -4.62 3.43 36.79
N MET A 291 -4.73 4.65 37.34
CA MET A 291 -6.02 5.28 37.63
C MET A 291 -6.87 5.50 36.36
N GLY A 292 -6.23 5.77 35.22
CA GLY A 292 -6.90 5.87 33.91
C GLY A 292 -7.45 4.52 33.43
N LEU A 293 -6.70 3.44 33.63
CA LEU A 293 -7.07 2.08 33.22
C LEU A 293 -8.27 1.53 34.00
N THR A 294 -8.50 1.97 35.25
CA THR A 294 -9.65 1.55 36.07
C THR A 294 -11.00 2.16 35.64
N LYS A 295 -11.00 3.06 34.65
CA LYS A 295 -12.22 3.68 34.11
C LYS A 295 -12.95 2.72 33.15
N GLY A 296 -14.23 2.48 33.41
CA GLY A 296 -15.10 1.57 32.64
C GLY A 296 -14.96 0.08 33.00
N MET A 297 -14.32 -0.24 34.13
CA MET A 297 -14.19 -1.59 34.66
C MET A 297 -15.33 -1.95 35.61
N THR A 298 -15.75 -3.22 35.60
CA THR A 298 -16.78 -3.77 36.48
C THR A 298 -16.19 -4.38 37.76
N GLU A 299 -17.04 -4.63 38.77
CA GLU A 299 -16.66 -5.36 39.99
C GLU A 299 -16.10 -6.76 39.67
N TYR A 300 -16.60 -7.40 38.61
CA TYR A 300 -16.14 -8.72 38.15
C TYR A 300 -14.74 -8.65 37.55
N ASP A 301 -14.47 -7.66 36.70
CA ASP A 301 -13.16 -7.44 36.07
C ASP A 301 -12.07 -7.22 37.14
N PHE A 302 -12.36 -6.39 38.14
CA PHE A 302 -11.45 -6.17 39.27
C PHE A 302 -11.22 -7.45 40.08
N LYS A 303 -12.26 -8.24 40.36
CA LYS A 303 -12.11 -9.56 41.01
C LYS A 303 -11.26 -10.53 40.19
N GLN A 304 -11.33 -10.50 38.85
CA GLN A 304 -10.44 -11.28 38.00
C GLN A 304 -8.97 -10.81 38.06
N VAL A 305 -8.72 -9.52 38.23
CA VAL A 305 -7.34 -9.01 38.41
C VAL A 305 -6.83 -9.42 39.79
N LEU A 306 -7.59 -9.20 40.86
CA LEU A 306 -7.18 -9.52 42.24
C LEU A 306 -6.88 -11.01 42.48
N ARG A 307 -7.50 -11.91 41.71
CA ARG A 307 -7.20 -13.36 41.72
C ARG A 307 -5.80 -13.71 41.21
N ASP A 308 -5.19 -12.87 40.39
CA ASP A 308 -3.85 -13.14 39.84
C ASP A 308 -2.76 -12.75 40.87
N PRO A 309 -1.92 -13.70 41.33
CA PRO A 309 -0.87 -13.43 42.30
C PRO A 309 0.27 -12.55 41.74
N ARG A 310 0.37 -12.40 40.41
CA ARG A 310 1.41 -11.60 39.75
C ARG A 310 1.13 -10.09 39.78
N VAL A 311 -0.08 -9.69 40.17
CA VAL A 311 -0.49 -8.28 40.23
C VAL A 311 0.33 -7.53 41.28
N PRO A 312 0.92 -6.36 40.93
CA PRO A 312 1.69 -5.56 41.88
C PRO A 312 0.88 -5.16 43.12
N VAL A 313 1.52 -5.19 44.29
CA VAL A 313 0.90 -4.80 45.58
C VAL A 313 0.25 -3.41 45.52
N TYR A 314 0.87 -2.45 44.81
CA TYR A 314 0.28 -1.12 44.62
C TYR A 314 -1.02 -1.17 43.79
N THR A 315 -1.04 -1.90 42.68
CA THR A 315 -2.23 -2.04 41.83
C THR A 315 -3.33 -2.79 42.56
N ARG A 316 -2.99 -3.82 43.35
CA ARG A 316 -3.92 -4.56 44.22
C ARG A 316 -4.63 -3.61 45.20
N ARG A 317 -3.86 -2.86 46.00
CA ARG A 317 -4.42 -1.87 46.96
C ARG A 317 -5.24 -0.77 46.28
N LEU A 318 -4.81 -0.31 45.11
CA LEU A 318 -5.57 0.67 44.31
C LEU A 318 -6.93 0.13 43.87
N ILE A 319 -6.97 -1.13 43.40
CA ILE A 319 -8.21 -1.79 42.98
C ILE A 319 -9.13 -2.06 44.17
N GLU A 320 -8.60 -2.56 45.29
CA GLU A 320 -9.35 -2.80 46.53
C GLU A 320 -10.04 -1.52 47.01
N ARG A 321 -9.28 -0.41 47.14
CA ARG A 321 -9.82 0.91 47.48
C ARG A 321 -10.92 1.38 46.51
N ILE A 322 -10.70 1.24 45.21
CA ILE A 322 -11.70 1.63 44.20
C ILE A 322 -12.95 0.76 44.29
N MET A 323 -12.82 -0.52 44.67
CA MET A 323 -13.97 -1.41 44.85
C MET A 323 -14.80 -1.04 46.10
N GLU A 324 -14.14 -0.65 47.19
CA GLU A 324 -14.79 -0.11 48.38
C GLU A 324 -15.57 1.18 48.05
N GLU A 325 -14.87 2.18 47.48
CA GLU A 325 -15.43 3.49 47.12
C GLU A 325 -16.59 3.41 46.11
N ARG A 326 -16.52 2.50 45.11
CA ARG A 326 -17.53 2.44 44.02
C ARG A 326 -18.66 1.43 44.23
N PHE A 327 -18.39 0.25 44.80
CA PHE A 327 -19.38 -0.85 44.81
C PHE A 327 -19.93 -1.18 46.21
N PHE A 328 -19.15 -0.97 47.28
CA PHE A 328 -19.65 -1.22 48.64
C PHE A 328 -20.60 -0.11 49.12
N ASP A 329 -20.25 1.16 48.89
CA ASP A 329 -21.10 2.28 49.30
C ASP A 329 -22.41 2.38 48.50
N GLY A 330 -22.41 2.00 47.22
CA GLY A 330 -23.64 1.83 46.43
C GLY A 330 -24.56 0.79 47.09
N LYS A 331 -24.07 -0.44 47.27
CA LYS A 331 -24.85 -1.53 47.91
C LYS A 331 -25.29 -1.19 49.35
N ARG A 332 -24.52 -0.39 50.10
CA ARG A 332 -24.94 0.13 51.41
C ARG A 332 -26.09 1.14 51.27
N ARG A 333 -25.98 2.13 50.38
CA ARG A 333 -27.04 3.11 50.09
C ARG A 333 -28.32 2.41 49.63
N ASP A 334 -28.23 1.48 48.71
CA ASP A 334 -29.37 0.72 48.17
C ASP A 334 -30.07 -0.10 49.27
N ARG A 335 -29.30 -0.78 50.13
CA ARG A 335 -29.84 -1.53 51.29
C ARG A 335 -30.46 -0.62 52.34
N LEU A 336 -29.87 0.56 52.60
CA LEU A 336 -30.43 1.54 53.53
C LEU A 336 -31.74 2.15 52.98
N ALA A 337 -31.78 2.47 51.69
CA ALA A 337 -33.00 2.94 51.02
C ALA A 337 -34.11 1.87 51.00
N ALA A 338 -33.78 0.61 50.69
CA ALA A 338 -34.72 -0.51 50.77
C ALA A 338 -35.24 -0.76 52.20
N LYS A 339 -34.39 -0.57 53.23
CA LYS A 339 -34.77 -0.68 54.64
C LYS A 339 -35.66 0.50 55.09
N ALA A 340 -35.42 1.72 54.58
CA ALA A 340 -36.27 2.88 54.80
C ALA A 340 -37.66 2.68 54.17
N ASN A 341 -37.73 2.26 52.90
CA ASN A 341 -38.98 2.05 52.18
C ASN A 341 -39.82 0.91 52.78
N SER A 342 -39.19 -0.20 53.20
CA SER A 342 -39.90 -1.29 53.89
C SER A 342 -40.33 -0.90 55.32
N GLY A 343 -39.60 -0.01 56.00
CA GLY A 343 -40.02 0.60 57.27
C GLY A 343 -41.26 1.50 57.12
N LEU A 344 -41.31 2.32 56.07
CA LEU A 344 -42.46 3.16 55.73
C LEU A 344 -43.69 2.31 55.36
N ALA A 345 -43.52 1.26 54.55
CA ALA A 345 -44.60 0.33 54.23
C ALA A 345 -45.19 -0.33 55.49
N LYS A 346 -44.35 -0.79 56.43
CA LYS A 346 -44.82 -1.36 57.71
C LYS A 346 -45.56 -0.35 58.58
N LYS A 347 -45.14 0.93 58.62
CA LYS A 347 -45.88 2.00 59.32
C LYS A 347 -47.24 2.28 58.66
N GLY A 348 -47.33 2.28 57.34
CA GLY A 348 -48.59 2.44 56.60
C GLY A 348 -49.62 1.33 56.91
N LEU A 349 -49.18 0.06 56.92
CA LEU A 349 -50.04 -1.06 57.31
C LEU A 349 -50.47 -1.00 58.79
N ALA A 350 -49.60 -0.59 59.70
CA ALA A 350 -49.93 -0.41 61.12
C ALA A 350 -50.99 0.69 61.34
N SER A 351 -50.92 1.80 60.58
CA SER A 351 -51.92 2.86 60.63
C SER A 351 -53.30 2.40 60.10
N LYS A 352 -53.32 1.59 59.03
CA LYS A 352 -54.58 1.13 58.42
C LYS A 352 -55.33 0.10 59.28
N LYS A 353 -54.62 -0.65 60.14
CA LYS A 353 -55.22 -1.64 61.07
C LYS A 353 -55.82 -1.04 62.35
N LYS A 354 -55.58 0.25 62.65
CA LYS A 354 -56.19 0.95 63.81
C LYS A 354 -57.48 1.72 63.46
N GLY A 355 -57.90 1.75 62.20
CA GLY A 355 -59.09 2.48 61.73
C GLY A 355 -60.39 1.67 61.68
N SER A 356 -60.39 0.37 62.01
CA SER A 356 -61.54 -0.52 61.87
C SER A 356 -62.11 -0.98 63.21
N HIS A 357 -62.62 -0.03 64.00
CA HIS A 357 -63.59 -0.29 65.06
C HIS A 357 -64.74 0.72 64.92
N LYS A 358 -65.83 0.27 64.28
CA LYS A 358 -67.13 0.94 64.33
C LYS A 358 -67.89 0.35 65.53
N PRO A 359 -68.25 1.14 66.54
CA PRO A 359 -69.31 0.76 67.46
C PRO A 359 -70.66 1.11 66.82
N SER A 360 -71.57 0.14 66.75
CA SER A 360 -72.99 0.41 66.48
C SER A 360 -73.83 -0.74 67.05
N GLY A 361 -74.27 -0.58 68.29
CA GLY A 361 -75.56 -1.12 68.69
C GLY A 361 -76.62 -0.06 68.45
N PHE A 362 -77.75 -0.45 67.88
CA PHE A 362 -79.10 -0.18 68.38
C PHE A 362 -80.08 -1.05 67.58
#